data_AF-A0A2K6D1T4-F1
#
_entry.id   AF-A0A2K6D1T4-F1
#
_cell.length_a   1.000
_cell.length_b   1.000
_cell.length_c   1.000
_cell.angle_alpha   90.00
_cell.angle_beta   90.00
_cell.angle_gamma   90.00
#
_symmetry.space_group_name_H-M   'P 1'
#
loop_
_entity.id
_entity.type
_entity.pdbx_description
1 polymer ?
#
loop_
_entity_poly.entity_id
_entity_poly.type
_entity_poly.pdbx_seq_one_letter_code
_entity_poly.pdbx_strand_id
1 'polypeptide(L)'
;MWRGLWTLAAQAARGPRRLCTRRSSGAAAPGSGATIFALSSGQGRCGIAVIRTSGPSSGHALRILTAARDLPPARHASLRLLSDPRSGEPLDRALVLWFPGPRSFTGEDCVEFHVHGGPAVVSGVLQALGSVPGLRPAEAGEFTRRAFANGKLNLTEVEGLADLIHAETEAQRRQALRQLDGELGHLCRGWAETLTKRTLKYGHWRWPWVHIYEMPGAGRDSAQGHT
;
A
#
# COMPACT_ATOMS: atom_id res chain seq x y z
N MET A 1 -45.92 -23.39 -49.65
CA MET A 1 -44.87 -23.56 -50.67
C MET A 1 -44.01 -22.29 -50.59
N TRP A 2 -42.83 -22.32 -49.97
CA TRP A 2 -41.55 -22.27 -50.69
C TRP A 2 -40.43 -22.83 -49.79
N ARG A 3 -39.60 -23.68 -50.39
CA ARG A 3 -38.34 -24.28 -49.92
C ARG A 3 -37.24 -23.19 -49.92
N GLY A 4 -36.07 -23.22 -49.30
CA GLY A 4 -35.20 -24.20 -48.65
C GLY A 4 -33.95 -23.42 -48.18
N LEU A 5 -33.44 -23.68 -46.98
CA LEU A 5 -32.20 -24.43 -46.70
C LEU A 5 -30.85 -23.83 -47.19
N TRP A 6 -30.21 -23.08 -46.26
CA TRP A 6 -28.83 -23.19 -45.74
C TRP A 6 -27.56 -23.00 -46.61
N THR A 7 -26.50 -22.51 -45.93
CA THR A 7 -25.04 -22.40 -46.24
C THR A 7 -24.60 -21.15 -47.04
N LEU A 8 -23.53 -20.39 -46.73
CA LEU A 8 -22.23 -20.65 -46.09
C LEU A 8 -21.72 -19.38 -45.34
N ALA A 9 -21.15 -19.55 -44.13
CA ALA A 9 -19.73 -19.37 -43.79
C ALA A 9 -19.15 -17.93 -43.78
N ALA A 10 -18.87 -17.49 -42.55
CA ALA A 10 -17.59 -17.04 -42.02
C ALA A 10 -16.65 -16.11 -42.84
N GLN A 11 -16.17 -15.08 -42.11
CA GLN A 11 -14.91 -14.31 -42.24
C GLN A 11 -14.90 -13.08 -43.15
N ALA A 12 -14.89 -11.90 -42.53
CA ALA A 12 -13.85 -10.86 -42.64
C ALA A 12 -14.36 -9.60 -41.88
N ALA A 13 -13.94 -9.37 -40.64
CA ALA A 13 -12.70 -8.70 -40.26
C ALA A 13 -12.74 -7.16 -40.40
N ARG A 14 -12.96 -6.51 -39.24
CA ARG A 14 -12.19 -5.36 -38.71
C ARG A 14 -12.30 -4.02 -39.45
N GLY A 15 -13.34 -3.25 -39.11
CA GLY A 15 -13.32 -1.79 -39.16
C GLY A 15 -12.69 -1.19 -37.89
N PRO A 16 -12.02 -0.02 -37.95
CA PRO A 16 -11.24 0.51 -36.84
C PRO A 16 -12.18 0.99 -35.73
N ARG A 17 -12.23 0.23 -34.62
CA ARG A 17 -12.82 0.69 -33.38
C ARG A 17 -11.99 1.88 -32.89
N ARG A 18 -12.57 3.08 -32.91
CA ARG A 18 -12.01 4.25 -32.24
C ARG A 18 -11.91 3.92 -30.75
N LEU A 19 -10.72 3.47 -30.35
CA LEU A 19 -10.33 3.38 -28.95
C LEU A 19 -10.36 4.80 -28.42
N CYS A 20 -11.35 5.09 -27.58
CA CYS A 20 -11.24 6.18 -26.63
C CYS A 20 -10.06 5.82 -25.73
N THR A 21 -8.85 6.22 -26.13
CA THR A 21 -7.68 6.15 -25.28
C THR A 21 -7.95 7.14 -24.16
N ARG A 22 -8.49 6.62 -23.06
CA ARG A 22 -8.46 7.29 -21.77
C ARG A 22 -6.99 7.59 -21.53
N ARG A 23 -6.56 8.81 -21.85
CA ARG A 23 -5.31 9.37 -21.33
C ARG A 23 -5.43 9.19 -19.84
N SER A 24 -4.72 8.20 -19.30
CA SER A 24 -4.32 8.22 -17.92
C SER A 24 -3.44 9.45 -17.80
N SER A 25 -4.04 10.60 -17.50
CA SER A 25 -3.33 11.65 -16.79
C SER A 25 -2.89 10.99 -15.49
N GLY A 26 -1.70 10.40 -15.51
CA GLY A 26 -1.00 9.97 -14.32
C GLY A 26 -0.70 11.22 -13.52
N ALA A 27 -1.67 11.64 -12.71
CA ALA A 27 -1.34 12.39 -11.53
C ALA A 27 -0.50 11.43 -10.69
N ALA A 28 0.82 11.67 -10.65
CA ALA A 28 1.72 10.94 -9.79
C ALA A 28 1.14 10.97 -8.36
N ALA A 29 1.00 9.80 -7.76
CA ALA A 29 0.63 9.70 -6.35
C ALA A 29 1.59 10.59 -5.53
N PRO A 30 1.12 11.33 -4.51
CA PRO A 30 1.98 12.26 -3.80
C PRO A 30 3.15 11.49 -3.17
N GLY A 31 4.37 11.75 -3.66
CA GLY A 31 5.63 11.35 -3.02
C GLY A 31 6.30 10.03 -3.43
N SER A 32 6.03 9.46 -4.61
CA SER A 32 6.53 8.13 -5.02
C SER A 32 8.05 7.97 -5.25
N GLY A 33 8.90 8.83 -4.68
CA GLY A 33 10.36 8.71 -4.77
C GLY A 33 11.15 9.43 -3.67
N ALA A 34 10.49 10.11 -2.72
CA ALA A 34 11.18 10.80 -1.64
C ALA A 34 11.44 9.85 -0.47
N THR A 35 12.66 9.91 0.09
CA THR A 35 12.98 9.21 1.33
C THR A 35 12.42 9.96 2.53
N ILE A 36 11.72 9.26 3.39
CA ILE A 36 11.16 9.82 4.62
C ILE A 36 12.01 9.47 5.81
N PHE A 37 11.96 10.31 6.84
CA PHE A 37 12.56 10.03 8.13
C PHE A 37 11.69 10.50 9.31
N ALA A 38 11.76 9.78 10.42
CA ALA A 38 11.15 10.21 11.68
C ALA A 38 11.75 9.48 12.89
N LEU A 39 11.56 10.06 14.07
CA LEU A 39 11.66 9.34 15.33
C LEU A 39 10.60 8.23 15.37
N SER A 40 11.04 6.99 15.55
CA SER A 40 10.19 5.79 15.61
C SER A 40 9.97 5.27 17.03
N SER A 41 10.77 5.72 17.99
CA SER A 41 10.54 5.46 19.43
C SER A 41 9.62 6.52 20.04
N GLY A 42 9.15 6.27 21.27
CA GLY A 42 8.43 7.26 22.06
C GLY A 42 9.23 8.55 22.25
N GLN A 43 8.53 9.66 22.44
CA GLN A 43 9.13 10.96 22.74
C GLN A 43 9.50 11.05 24.22
N GLY A 44 10.56 11.78 24.53
CA GLY A 44 11.05 11.97 25.90
C GLY A 44 12.50 11.52 26.08
N ARG A 45 12.98 11.58 27.32
CA ARG A 45 14.32 11.12 27.69
C ARG A 45 14.31 9.60 27.85
N CYS A 46 15.18 8.92 27.13
CA CYS A 46 15.32 7.46 27.21
C CYS A 46 16.77 7.04 26.97
N GLY A 47 17.10 5.77 27.25
CA GLY A 47 18.43 5.23 26.97
C GLY A 47 18.74 5.24 25.47
N ILE A 48 17.80 4.72 24.66
CA ILE A 48 17.93 4.63 23.20
C ILE A 48 16.69 5.20 22.53
N ALA A 49 16.91 6.05 21.53
CA ALA A 49 15.92 6.50 20.58
C ALA A 49 16.22 5.88 19.21
N VAL A 50 15.16 5.46 18.51
CA VAL A 50 15.29 4.89 17.15
C VAL A 50 14.78 5.90 16.15
N ILE A 51 15.65 6.35 15.25
CA ILE A 51 15.29 7.18 14.10
C ILE A 51 15.32 6.29 12.86
N ARG A 52 14.25 6.30 12.07
CA ARG A 52 14.12 5.46 10.88
C ARG A 52 14.07 6.30 9.62
N THR A 53 14.70 5.82 8.56
CA THR A 53 14.51 6.31 7.19
C THR A 53 13.87 5.23 6.30
N SER A 54 13.10 5.62 5.29
CA SER A 54 12.52 4.72 4.28
C SER A 54 12.45 5.38 2.91
N GLY A 55 12.92 4.70 1.87
CA GLY A 55 12.92 5.16 0.48
C GLY A 55 14.28 5.02 -0.22
N PRO A 56 14.39 5.40 -1.49
CA PRO A 56 15.56 5.11 -2.34
C PRO A 56 16.87 5.75 -1.85
N SER A 57 16.81 6.87 -1.14
CA SER A 57 17.98 7.58 -0.60
C SER A 57 18.35 7.15 0.83
N SER A 58 17.72 6.13 1.43
CA SER A 58 18.03 5.71 2.81
C SER A 58 19.49 5.27 2.96
N GLY A 59 20.01 4.45 2.03
CA GLY A 59 21.42 4.04 2.03
C GLY A 59 22.37 5.23 1.82
N HIS A 60 21.99 6.19 0.96
CA HIS A 60 22.76 7.41 0.75
C HIS A 60 22.84 8.25 2.02
N ALA A 61 21.72 8.44 2.73
CA ALA A 61 21.68 9.16 4.00
C ALA A 61 22.60 8.50 5.05
N LEU A 62 22.59 7.16 5.15
CA LEU A 62 23.49 6.46 6.06
C LEU A 62 24.97 6.71 5.76
N ARG A 63 25.36 6.65 4.49
CA ARG A 63 26.75 6.91 4.08
C ARG A 63 27.18 8.34 4.37
N ILE A 64 26.31 9.31 4.11
CA ILE A 64 26.56 10.72 4.38
C ILE A 64 26.76 10.96 5.89
N LEU A 65 25.82 10.52 6.73
CA LEU A 65 25.90 10.77 8.18
C LEU A 65 27.05 10.04 8.86
N THR A 66 27.53 8.93 8.30
CA THR A 66 28.62 8.12 8.89
C THR A 66 29.98 8.35 8.25
N ALA A 67 30.05 9.18 7.19
CA ALA A 67 31.19 9.28 6.29
C ALA A 67 31.73 7.92 5.79
N ALA A 68 30.87 6.88 5.76
CA ALA A 68 31.29 5.53 5.41
C ALA A 68 31.27 5.31 3.89
N ARG A 69 32.32 4.65 3.39
CA ARG A 69 32.38 4.24 1.99
C ARG A 69 31.33 3.19 1.67
N ASP A 70 31.13 2.21 2.53
CA ASP A 70 30.25 1.07 2.29
C ASP A 70 29.13 0.99 3.32
N LEU A 71 27.98 0.47 2.88
CA LEU A 71 26.86 0.16 3.77
C LEU A 71 27.22 -1.04 4.66
N PRO A 72 26.76 -1.08 5.92
CA PRO A 72 26.93 -2.27 6.74
C PRO A 72 26.20 -3.46 6.10
N PRO A 73 26.62 -4.70 6.42
CA PRO A 73 25.90 -5.89 5.97
C PRO A 73 24.42 -5.79 6.34
N ALA A 74 23.56 -6.20 5.43
CA ALA A 74 22.12 -6.14 5.63
C ALA A 74 21.74 -6.84 6.96
N ARG A 75 20.94 -6.17 7.78
CA ARG A 75 20.44 -6.67 9.07
C ARG A 75 21.52 -6.98 10.12
N HIS A 76 22.71 -6.40 9.98
CA HIS A 76 23.75 -6.45 10.99
C HIS A 76 23.91 -5.10 11.67
N ALA A 77 23.90 -5.10 13.01
CA ALA A 77 24.17 -3.90 13.79
C ALA A 77 25.64 -3.51 13.62
N SER A 78 25.89 -2.25 13.29
CA SER A 78 27.24 -1.70 13.19
C SER A 78 27.36 -0.44 14.03
N LEU A 79 28.41 -0.34 14.84
CA LEU A 79 28.71 0.89 15.57
C LEU A 79 29.34 1.92 14.62
N ARG A 80 28.77 3.12 14.57
CA ARG A 80 29.22 4.23 13.72
C ARG A 80 29.14 5.55 14.48
N LEU A 81 30.06 6.46 14.16
CA LEU A 81 29.93 7.87 14.53
C LEU A 81 29.00 8.53 13.51
N LEU A 82 27.95 9.17 14.00
CA LEU A 82 27.08 10.04 13.22
C LEU A 82 27.62 11.47 13.31
N SER A 83 27.68 12.16 12.19
CA SER A 83 28.12 13.54 12.09
C SER A 83 27.15 14.37 11.24
N ASP A 84 27.05 15.67 11.53
CA ASP A 84 26.33 16.61 10.65
C ASP A 84 27.09 16.70 9.31
N PRO A 85 26.45 16.45 8.16
CA PRO A 85 27.11 16.45 6.87
C PRO A 85 27.57 17.84 6.38
N ARG A 86 27.06 18.92 6.99
CA ARG A 86 27.45 20.30 6.65
C ARG A 86 28.62 20.79 7.49
N SER A 87 28.59 20.56 8.80
CA SER A 87 29.62 21.06 9.73
C SER A 87 30.71 20.03 10.03
N GLY A 88 30.44 18.74 9.84
CA GLY A 88 31.30 17.64 10.28
C GLY A 88 31.25 17.38 11.79
N GLU A 89 30.43 18.12 12.54
CA GLU A 89 30.31 17.99 13.98
C GLU A 89 29.80 16.59 14.37
N PRO A 90 30.44 15.90 15.33
CA PRO A 90 29.95 14.61 15.81
C PRO A 90 28.63 14.78 16.58
N LEU A 91 27.60 14.05 16.16
CA LEU A 91 26.28 14.05 16.77
C LEU A 91 26.14 12.95 17.83
N ASP A 92 26.52 11.72 17.49
CA ASP A 92 26.44 10.57 18.40
C ASP A 92 27.25 9.37 17.91
N ARG A 93 27.62 8.46 18.82
CA ARG A 93 28.10 7.12 18.48
C ARG A 93 26.93 6.14 18.61
N ALA A 94 26.37 5.74 17.48
CA ALA A 94 25.11 5.02 17.40
C ALA A 94 25.27 3.63 16.76
N LEU A 95 24.40 2.70 17.11
CA LEU A 95 24.22 1.49 16.31
C LEU A 95 23.38 1.83 15.09
N VAL A 96 23.82 1.38 13.92
CA VAL A 96 23.07 1.54 12.67
C VAL A 96 22.74 0.17 12.09
N LEU A 97 21.52 0.06 11.54
CA LEU A 97 21.06 -1.14 10.85
C LEU A 97 20.59 -0.77 9.43
N TRP A 98 21.04 -1.56 8.46
CA TRP A 98 20.64 -1.43 7.07
C TRP A 98 19.66 -2.54 6.68
N PHE A 99 18.51 -2.15 6.11
CA PHE A 99 17.48 -3.06 5.63
C PHE A 99 17.21 -2.79 4.14
N PRO A 100 17.90 -3.47 3.22
CA PRO A 100 17.61 -3.33 1.80
C PRO A 100 16.21 -3.87 1.49
N GLY A 101 15.48 -3.15 0.64
CA GLY A 101 14.21 -3.59 0.08
C GLY A 101 14.39 -4.88 -0.74
N PRO A 102 13.35 -5.74 -0.87
CA PRO A 102 12.00 -5.63 -0.31
C PRO A 102 11.87 -6.19 1.12
N ARG A 103 13.00 -6.57 1.73
CA ARG A 103 13.05 -7.18 3.06
C ARG A 103 13.23 -6.12 4.13
N SER A 104 12.27 -5.20 4.23
CA SER A 104 12.18 -4.17 5.25
C SER A 104 10.73 -4.01 5.73
N PHE A 105 10.49 -3.13 6.72
CA PHE A 105 9.14 -2.86 7.23
C PHE A 105 8.22 -2.27 6.16
N THR A 106 8.69 -1.26 5.43
CA THR A 106 7.91 -0.61 4.36
C THR A 106 7.98 -1.35 3.05
N GLY A 107 8.93 -2.26 2.86
CA GLY A 107 9.25 -2.86 1.57
C GLY A 107 10.23 -2.04 0.72
N GLU A 108 10.61 -0.84 1.17
CA GLU A 108 11.65 0.00 0.55
C GLU A 108 13.00 -0.20 1.24
N ASP A 109 14.05 0.45 0.73
CA ASP A 109 15.30 0.59 1.47
C ASP A 109 15.08 1.38 2.77
N CYS A 110 15.46 0.79 3.92
CA CYS A 110 15.31 1.39 5.24
C CYS A 110 16.63 1.38 6.02
N VAL A 111 16.86 2.44 6.80
CA VAL A 111 17.93 2.50 7.81
C VAL A 111 17.32 2.81 9.17
N GLU A 112 17.83 2.17 10.20
CA GLU A 112 17.57 2.56 11.59
C GLU A 112 18.84 3.06 12.25
N PHE A 113 18.73 4.20 12.92
CA PHE A 113 19.75 4.81 13.75
C PHE A 113 19.32 4.69 15.21
N HIS A 114 20.06 3.91 15.99
CA HIS A 114 19.82 3.66 17.40
C HIS A 114 20.74 4.56 18.19
N VAL A 115 20.26 5.77 18.46
CA VAL A 115 20.99 6.88 19.07
C VAL A 115 20.65 6.99 20.55
N HIS A 116 21.47 7.70 21.32
CA HIS A 116 21.11 8.04 22.69
C HIS A 116 19.84 8.90 22.72
N GLY A 117 18.92 8.59 23.64
CA GLY A 117 17.60 9.24 23.73
C GLY A 117 17.59 10.64 24.34
N GLY A 118 18.67 11.40 24.16
CA GLY A 118 18.74 12.81 24.55
C GLY A 118 18.02 13.70 23.53
N PRO A 119 17.15 14.64 23.94
CA PRO A 119 16.44 15.52 23.00
C PRO A 119 17.36 16.29 22.03
N ALA A 120 18.53 16.72 22.50
CA ALA A 120 19.53 17.39 21.66
C ALA A 120 20.11 16.45 20.58
N VAL A 121 20.42 15.21 20.94
CA VAL A 121 20.94 14.19 20.00
C VAL A 121 19.89 13.87 18.95
N VAL A 122 18.65 13.59 19.37
CA VAL A 122 17.55 13.29 18.45
C VAL A 122 17.30 14.47 17.50
N SER A 123 17.23 15.69 18.01
CA SER A 123 17.05 16.90 17.20
C SER A 123 18.21 17.08 16.20
N GLY A 124 19.46 16.94 16.64
CA GLY A 124 20.64 17.06 15.80
C GLY A 124 20.64 16.05 14.65
N VAL A 125 20.32 14.78 14.93
CA VAL A 125 20.24 13.74 13.87
C VAL A 125 19.09 13.99 12.91
N LEU A 126 17.92 14.42 13.39
CA LEU A 126 16.79 14.77 12.51
C LEU A 126 17.10 15.98 11.62
N GLN A 127 17.79 17.00 12.16
CA GLN A 127 18.23 18.15 11.37
C GLN A 127 19.29 17.77 10.33
N ALA A 128 20.25 16.92 10.71
CA ALA A 128 21.25 16.39 9.79
C ALA A 128 20.60 15.60 8.65
N LEU A 129 19.64 14.72 8.94
CA LEU A 129 18.84 14.01 7.92
C LEU A 129 18.05 14.97 7.03
N GLY A 130 17.44 16.01 7.62
CA GLY A 130 16.70 17.05 6.87
C GLY A 130 17.58 17.90 5.95
N SER A 131 18.90 17.93 6.17
CA SER A 131 19.85 18.60 5.28
C SER A 131 20.28 17.77 4.07
N VAL A 132 19.98 16.46 4.06
CA VAL A 132 20.34 15.57 2.96
C VAL A 132 19.33 15.74 1.80
N PRO A 133 19.79 15.98 0.56
CA PRO A 133 18.90 16.11 -0.59
C PRO A 133 18.02 14.86 -0.81
N GLY A 134 16.73 15.08 -1.06
CA GLY A 134 15.77 14.01 -1.31
C GLY A 134 15.20 13.35 -0.06
N LEU A 135 15.57 13.83 1.13
CA LEU A 135 14.96 13.44 2.40
C LEU A 135 13.92 14.46 2.85
N ARG A 136 12.87 13.97 3.52
CA ARG A 136 11.88 14.81 4.22
C ARG A 136 11.35 14.16 5.49
N PRO A 137 10.80 14.92 6.43
CA PRO A 137 10.04 14.35 7.54
C PRO A 137 8.89 13.48 7.04
N ALA A 138 8.65 12.37 7.73
CA ALA A 138 7.50 11.52 7.48
C ALA A 138 6.21 12.15 8.00
N GLU A 139 5.09 11.92 7.30
CA GLU A 139 3.77 12.21 7.83
C GLU A 139 3.35 11.16 8.87
N ALA A 140 2.30 11.49 9.65
CA ALA A 140 1.72 10.56 10.62
C ALA A 140 1.28 9.25 9.92
N GLY A 141 1.75 8.11 10.44
CA GLY A 141 1.44 6.79 9.90
C GLY A 141 2.05 6.47 8.53
N GLU A 142 2.90 7.35 7.97
CA GLU A 142 3.36 7.19 6.59
C GLU A 142 4.16 5.90 6.36
N PHE A 143 4.98 5.47 7.32
CA PHE A 143 5.70 4.20 7.22
C PHE A 143 4.74 3.02 7.07
N THR A 144 3.69 2.95 7.90
CA THR A 144 2.68 1.90 7.85
C THR A 144 1.84 1.98 6.57
N ARG A 145 1.51 3.20 6.11
CA ARG A 145 0.84 3.43 4.83
C ARG A 145 1.66 2.91 3.64
N ARG A 146 2.98 3.11 3.65
CA ARG A 146 3.90 2.56 2.63
C ARG A 146 4.03 1.04 2.73
N ALA A 147 4.10 0.49 3.94
CA ALA A 147 4.08 -0.95 4.17
C ALA A 147 2.81 -1.60 3.57
N PHE A 148 1.64 -0.99 3.79
CA PHE A 148 0.39 -1.41 3.18
C PHE A 148 0.43 -1.32 1.65
N ALA A 149 0.86 -0.18 1.10
CA ALA A 149 0.94 0.02 -0.35
C ALA A 149 1.89 -0.98 -1.05
N ASN A 150 2.95 -1.41 -0.36
CA ASN A 150 3.92 -2.39 -0.86
C ASN A 150 3.54 -3.84 -0.51
N GLY A 151 2.32 -4.09 -0.01
CA GLY A 151 1.82 -5.43 0.32
C GLY A 151 2.57 -6.11 1.46
N LYS A 152 3.25 -5.34 2.32
CA LYS A 152 3.93 -5.84 3.53
C LYS A 152 2.94 -6.11 4.66
N LEU A 153 1.85 -5.35 4.68
CA LEU A 153 0.74 -5.47 5.62
C LEU A 153 -0.58 -5.38 4.85
N ASN A 154 -1.61 -6.07 5.32
CA ASN A 154 -3.00 -5.87 4.91
C ASN A 154 -3.74 -4.94 5.89
N LEU A 155 -4.98 -4.54 5.58
CA LEU A 155 -5.73 -3.59 6.41
C LEU A 155 -5.95 -4.10 7.85
N THR A 156 -6.29 -5.38 8.02
CA THR A 156 -6.50 -5.96 9.37
C THR A 156 -5.22 -6.00 10.18
N GLU A 157 -4.06 -6.19 9.53
CA GLU A 157 -2.75 -6.16 10.18
C GLU A 157 -2.34 -4.72 10.54
N VAL A 158 -2.67 -3.73 9.71
CA VAL A 158 -2.45 -2.31 10.01
C VAL A 158 -3.27 -1.87 11.22
N GLU A 159 -4.54 -2.27 11.30
CA GLU A 159 -5.39 -2.02 12.47
C GLU A 159 -4.86 -2.73 13.72
N GLY A 160 -4.50 -4.01 13.60
CA GLY A 160 -3.90 -4.78 14.70
C GLY A 160 -2.59 -4.17 15.21
N LEU A 161 -1.76 -3.58 14.33
CA LEU A 161 -0.56 -2.85 14.74
C LEU A 161 -0.91 -1.59 15.55
N ALA A 162 -1.90 -0.82 15.12
CA ALA A 162 -2.34 0.37 15.85
C ALA A 162 -2.91 -0.01 17.23
N ASP A 163 -3.74 -1.04 17.29
CA ASP A 163 -4.30 -1.56 18.54
C ASP A 163 -3.20 -2.07 19.49
N LEU A 164 -2.15 -2.71 18.96
CA LEU A 164 -1.04 -3.19 19.77
C LEU A 164 -0.25 -2.05 20.41
N ILE A 165 -0.05 -0.96 19.67
CA ILE A 165 0.64 0.25 20.17
C ILE A 165 -0.16 0.92 21.30
N HIS A 166 -1.50 0.91 21.22
CA HIS A 166 -2.39 1.56 22.19
C HIS A 166 -2.93 0.62 23.27
N ALA A 167 -2.50 -0.64 23.32
CA ALA A 167 -3.03 -1.62 24.26
C ALA A 167 -2.67 -1.25 25.72
N GLU A 168 -3.69 -1.13 26.58
CA GLU A 168 -3.54 -0.84 28.01
C GLU A 168 -3.70 -2.10 28.89
N THR A 169 -4.31 -3.16 28.33
CA THR A 169 -4.58 -4.41 29.03
C THR A 169 -3.97 -5.61 28.30
N GLU A 170 -3.67 -6.66 29.06
CA GLU A 170 -3.16 -7.92 28.52
C GLU A 170 -4.15 -8.57 27.53
N ALA A 171 -5.45 -8.39 27.75
CA ALA A 171 -6.48 -8.86 26.82
C ALA A 171 -6.43 -8.11 25.47
N GLN A 172 -6.32 -6.79 25.49
CA GLN A 172 -6.15 -5.97 24.28
C GLN A 172 -4.88 -6.34 23.54
N ARG A 173 -3.74 -6.45 24.25
CA ARG A 173 -2.45 -6.84 23.65
C ARG A 173 -2.52 -8.18 22.93
N ARG A 174 -3.10 -9.22 23.56
CA ARG A 174 -3.26 -10.56 22.93
C ARG A 174 -4.19 -10.53 21.71
N GLN A 175 -5.27 -9.76 21.78
CA GLN A 175 -6.20 -9.61 20.66
C GLN A 175 -5.53 -8.91 19.47
N ALA A 176 -4.82 -7.82 19.73
CA ALA A 176 -4.11 -7.04 18.71
C ALA A 176 -3.02 -7.88 18.01
N LEU A 177 -2.27 -8.69 18.77
CA LEU A 177 -1.28 -9.62 18.19
C LEU A 177 -1.91 -10.62 17.22
N ARG A 178 -3.02 -11.25 17.58
CA ARG A 178 -3.72 -12.19 16.68
C ARG A 178 -4.18 -11.53 15.38
N GLN A 179 -4.64 -10.28 15.46
CA GLN A 179 -5.02 -9.52 14.26
C GLN A 179 -3.80 -9.17 13.41
N LEU A 180 -2.69 -8.76 14.05
CA LEU A 180 -1.42 -8.47 13.39
C LEU A 180 -0.81 -9.72 12.72
N ASP A 181 -1.04 -10.90 13.28
CA ASP A 181 -0.64 -12.19 12.69
C ASP A 181 -1.58 -12.63 11.55
N GLY A 182 -2.59 -11.82 11.23
CA GLY A 182 -3.45 -11.98 10.06
C GLY A 182 -4.66 -12.89 10.27
N GLU A 183 -4.93 -13.38 11.50
CA GLU A 183 -6.01 -14.33 11.79
C GLU A 183 -7.38 -13.81 11.28
N LEU A 184 -7.68 -12.55 11.55
CA LEU A 184 -8.92 -11.91 11.09
C LEU A 184 -8.98 -11.81 9.56
N GLY A 185 -7.86 -11.44 8.93
CA GLY A 185 -7.75 -11.40 7.47
C GLY A 185 -8.00 -12.77 6.83
N HIS A 186 -7.51 -13.85 7.43
CA HIS A 186 -7.76 -15.22 6.96
C HIS A 186 -9.24 -15.61 7.09
N LEU A 187 -9.87 -15.29 8.21
CA LEU A 187 -11.29 -15.57 8.43
C LEU A 187 -12.18 -14.85 7.40
N CYS A 188 -11.95 -13.54 7.19
CA CYS A 188 -12.69 -12.74 6.22
C CYS A 188 -12.51 -13.26 4.79
N ARG A 189 -11.30 -13.65 4.40
CA ARG A 189 -11.04 -14.28 3.09
C ARG A 189 -11.84 -15.58 2.93
N GLY A 190 -11.87 -16.44 3.96
CA GLY A 190 -12.65 -17.68 3.92
C GLY A 190 -14.15 -17.45 3.74
N TRP A 191 -14.71 -16.42 4.40
CA TRP A 191 -16.10 -16.02 4.19
C TRP A 191 -16.35 -15.48 2.77
N ALA A 192 -15.47 -14.61 2.28
CA ALA A 192 -15.58 -14.04 0.93
C ALA A 192 -15.55 -15.12 -0.16
N GLU A 193 -14.65 -16.10 -0.04
CA GLU A 193 -14.56 -17.26 -0.94
C GLU A 193 -15.83 -18.10 -0.90
N THR A 194 -16.36 -18.38 0.29
CA THR A 194 -17.59 -19.17 0.47
C THR A 194 -18.80 -18.50 -0.19
N LEU A 195 -18.95 -17.19 0.02
CA LEU A 195 -20.04 -16.42 -0.57
C LEU A 195 -19.91 -16.34 -2.08
N THR A 196 -18.71 -16.06 -2.60
CA THR A 196 -18.45 -15.98 -4.05
C THR A 196 -18.72 -17.31 -4.75
N LYS A 197 -18.26 -18.43 -4.16
CA LYS A 197 -18.49 -19.78 -4.69
C LYS A 197 -19.98 -20.12 -4.75
N ARG A 198 -20.76 -19.74 -3.74
CA ARG A 198 -22.22 -19.95 -3.73
C ARG A 198 -22.91 -19.10 -4.79
N THR A 199 -22.57 -17.82 -4.90
CA THR A 199 -23.16 -16.93 -5.92
C THR A 199 -22.88 -17.42 -7.34
N LEU A 200 -21.65 -17.88 -7.62
CA LEU A 200 -21.30 -18.47 -8.93
C LEU A 200 -22.06 -19.78 -9.20
N LYS A 201 -22.30 -20.61 -8.17
CA LYS A 201 -23.12 -21.83 -8.31
C LYS A 201 -24.58 -21.53 -8.67
N TYR A 202 -25.12 -20.41 -8.21
CA TYR A 202 -26.49 -19.99 -8.51
C TYR A 202 -26.59 -19.01 -9.70
N GLY A 203 -25.49 -18.71 -10.39
CA GLY A 203 -25.42 -17.81 -11.56
C GLY A 203 -26.22 -18.25 -12.81
N HIS A 204 -27.01 -19.33 -12.73
CA HIS A 204 -28.05 -19.65 -13.71
C HIS A 204 -29.36 -18.87 -13.48
N TRP A 205 -29.32 -17.70 -12.83
CA TRP A 205 -30.45 -16.77 -12.81
C TRP A 205 -30.66 -16.20 -14.23
N ARG A 206 -31.33 -17.01 -15.07
CA ARG A 206 -32.00 -16.58 -16.28
C ARG A 206 -33.10 -15.63 -15.83
N TRP A 207 -32.82 -14.32 -15.84
CA TRP A 207 -33.79 -13.28 -15.47
C TRP A 207 -35.08 -13.50 -16.29
N PRO A 208 -36.21 -13.89 -15.67
CA PRO A 208 -37.41 -14.25 -16.43
C PRO A 208 -38.06 -13.06 -17.14
N TRP A 209 -37.63 -11.83 -16.83
CA TRP A 209 -38.28 -10.58 -17.22
C TRP A 209 -37.84 -10.03 -18.58
N VAL A 210 -37.02 -10.75 -19.36
CA VAL A 210 -36.63 -10.31 -20.72
C VAL A 210 -37.74 -10.56 -21.77
N HIS A 211 -38.88 -11.16 -21.38
CA HIS A 211 -40.04 -11.38 -22.27
C HIS A 211 -41.30 -10.64 -21.80
N ILE A 212 -41.24 -9.33 -21.57
CA ILE A 212 -42.45 -8.52 -21.35
C ILE A 212 -42.35 -7.23 -22.15
N TYR A 213 -42.43 -7.34 -23.48
CA TYR A 213 -42.93 -6.28 -24.38
C TYR A 213 -43.36 -6.93 -25.70
N GLU A 214 -44.35 -7.82 -25.64
CA GLU A 214 -45.25 -8.09 -26.78
C GLU A 214 -46.68 -7.95 -26.26
N MET A 215 -47.28 -6.78 -26.52
CA MET A 215 -48.67 -6.46 -26.20
C MET A 215 -49.56 -6.87 -27.38
N PRO A 216 -50.58 -7.73 -27.20
CA PRO A 216 -51.59 -7.96 -28.21
C PRO A 216 -52.77 -6.99 -28.00
N GLY A 217 -53.21 -6.35 -29.09
CA GLY A 217 -54.57 -5.82 -29.20
C GLY A 217 -54.73 -4.31 -29.09
N ALA A 218 -54.44 -3.60 -30.18
CA ALA A 218 -55.22 -2.41 -30.53
C ALA A 218 -56.28 -2.87 -31.54
N GLY A 219 -57.47 -3.19 -31.03
CA GLY A 219 -58.67 -3.28 -31.85
C GLY A 219 -58.90 -1.95 -32.57
N ARG A 220 -59.16 -2.00 -33.87
CA ARG A 220 -59.80 -0.90 -34.58
C ARG A 220 -61.16 -1.36 -35.05
N ASP A 221 -62.13 -0.54 -34.67
CA ASP A 221 -63.54 -0.65 -34.95
C ASP A 221 -63.85 -0.82 -36.45
N SER A 222 -64.92 -1.58 -36.65
CA SER A 222 -65.80 -1.55 -37.80
C SER A 222 -66.28 -0.14 -38.15
N ALA A 223 -66.07 0.28 -39.40
CA ALA A 223 -66.89 1.30 -40.04
C ALA A 223 -67.50 0.73 -41.31
N GLN A 224 -68.82 0.75 -41.34
CA GLN A 224 -69.72 0.40 -42.44
C GLN A 224 -69.62 1.42 -43.58
N GLY A 225 -69.98 1.00 -44.80
CA GLY A 225 -70.67 1.87 -45.76
C GLY A 225 -70.22 1.81 -47.23
N HIS A 226 -71.06 1.17 -48.07
CA HIS A 226 -71.53 1.60 -49.40
C HIS A 226 -70.44 1.75 -50.50
N THR A 227 -70.53 1.18 -51.71
CA THR A 227 -71.59 0.65 -52.58
C THR A 227 -70.90 -0.16 -53.68
#